data_AF-A0A1H0D9G3-F1
#
_entry.id   AF-A0A1H0D9G3-F1
#
_cell.length_a   1.000
_cell.length_b   1.000
_cell.length_c   1.000
_cell.angle_alpha   90.00
_cell.angle_beta   90.00
_cell.angle_gamma   90.00
#
_symmetry.space_group_name_H-M   'P 1'
#
loop_
_entity.id
_entity.type
_entity.pdbx_description
1 polymer ?
#
loop_
_entity_poly.entity_id
_entity_poly.type
_entity_poly.pdbx_seq_one_letter_code
_entity_poly.pdbx_strand_id
1 'polypeptide(L)'
;MPQPLSAVPTPLERALDQNESVKDTVEQSAAELLVINTVLKQEIPPHVQSGDVAQALEKTDALETRIQESAEDLAQVNEVLEQQIDERADLERELRATKAALAKATGRAQAK
;
A
#
# COMPACT_ATOMS: atom_id res chain seq x y z
N MET A 1 -22.41 17.93 -25.24
CA MET A 1 -21.55 17.91 -24.04
C MET A 1 -20.62 16.73 -24.15
N PRO A 2 -19.29 16.90 -24.32
CA PRO A 2 -18.39 15.77 -24.27
C PRO A 2 -18.29 15.33 -22.81
N GLN A 3 -18.49 14.03 -22.58
CA GLN A 3 -18.50 13.40 -21.26
C GLN A 3 -17.10 13.46 -20.65
N PRO A 4 -16.96 13.63 -19.32
CA PRO A 4 -15.66 13.52 -18.66
C PRO A 4 -15.18 12.08 -18.84
N LEU A 5 -14.01 11.91 -19.46
CA LEU A 5 -13.32 10.62 -19.51
C LEU A 5 -13.13 10.21 -18.05
N SER A 6 -13.88 9.21 -17.59
CA SER A 6 -13.54 8.46 -16.39
C SER A 6 -12.13 7.94 -16.61
N ALA A 7 -11.16 8.61 -15.98
CA ALA A 7 -9.74 8.34 -16.16
C ALA A 7 -9.51 6.90 -15.71
N VAL A 8 -9.08 6.06 -16.65
CA VAL A 8 -8.63 4.72 -16.31
C VAL A 8 -7.44 4.89 -15.36
N PRO A 9 -7.48 4.28 -14.15
CA PRO A 9 -6.40 4.44 -13.20
C PRO A 9 -5.09 3.95 -13.81
N THR A 10 -4.05 4.76 -13.63
CA THR A 10 -2.69 4.48 -14.07
C THR A 10 -2.20 3.17 -13.44
N PRO A 11 -1.17 2.53 -14.02
CA PRO A 11 -0.56 1.36 -13.40
C PRO A 11 -0.08 1.59 -11.96
N LEU A 12 0.33 2.82 -11.60
CA LEU A 12 0.76 3.16 -10.24
C LEU A 12 -0.43 3.28 -9.28
N GLU A 13 -1.51 3.96 -9.67
CA GLU A 13 -2.74 4.03 -8.86
C GLU A 13 -3.31 2.62 -8.61
N ARG A 14 -3.33 1.77 -9.63
CA ARG A 14 -3.75 0.36 -9.45
C ARG A 14 -2.82 -0.44 -8.53
N ALA A 15 -1.52 -0.14 -8.54
CA ALA A 15 -0.57 -0.81 -7.66
C ALA A 15 -0.72 -0.33 -6.21
N LEU A 16 -1.05 0.95 -6.00
CA LEU A 16 -1.40 1.50 -4.69
C LEU A 16 -2.67 0.84 -4.15
N ASP A 17 -3.76 0.84 -4.93
CA ASP A 17 -5.02 0.19 -4.55
C ASP A 17 -4.82 -1.29 -4.16
N GLN A 18 -3.97 -2.00 -4.92
CA GLN A 18 -3.64 -3.39 -4.64
C GLN A 18 -2.85 -3.55 -3.34
N ASN A 19 -1.82 -2.74 -3.11
CA ASN A 19 -1.04 -2.83 -1.86
C ASN A 19 -1.86 -2.41 -0.65
N GLU A 20 -2.75 -1.41 -0.74
CA GLU A 20 -3.71 -1.07 0.31
C GLU A 20 -4.59 -2.27 0.65
N SER A 21 -5.20 -2.91 -0.35
CA SER A 21 -6.03 -4.10 -0.12
C SER A 21 -5.26 -5.27 0.51
N VAL A 22 -4.00 -5.48 0.10
CA VAL A 22 -3.13 -6.50 0.71
C VAL A 22 -2.80 -6.13 2.15
N LYS A 23 -2.44 -4.87 2.42
CA LYS A 23 -2.16 -4.37 3.76
C LYS A 23 -3.35 -4.58 4.70
N ASP A 24 -4.55 -4.19 4.29
CA ASP A 24 -5.78 -4.39 5.08
C ASP A 24 -6.01 -5.88 5.40
N THR A 25 -5.77 -6.75 4.42
CA THR A 25 -5.90 -8.20 4.60
C THR A 25 -4.86 -8.75 5.60
N VAL A 26 -3.63 -8.24 5.55
CA VAL A 26 -2.54 -8.60 6.46
C VAL A 26 -2.85 -8.13 7.88
N GLU A 27 -3.29 -6.89 8.05
CA GLU A 27 -3.70 -6.32 9.35
C GLU A 27 -4.88 -7.08 9.96
N GLN A 28 -5.90 -7.40 9.15
CA GLN A 28 -7.02 -8.22 9.60
C GLN A 28 -6.55 -9.61 10.06
N SER A 29 -5.68 -10.25 9.28
CA SER A 29 -5.14 -11.57 9.62
C SER A 29 -4.32 -11.53 10.92
N ALA A 30 -3.57 -10.45 11.14
CA ALA A 30 -2.82 -10.22 12.39
C ALA A 30 -3.78 -10.11 13.59
N ALA A 31 -4.84 -9.32 13.46
CA ALA A 31 -5.82 -9.11 14.51
C ALA A 31 -6.56 -10.42 14.86
N GLU A 32 -6.97 -11.19 13.85
CA GLU A 32 -7.60 -12.50 14.07
C GLU A 32 -6.64 -13.48 14.77
N LEU A 33 -5.38 -13.53 14.35
CA LEU A 33 -4.37 -14.39 14.96
C LEU A 33 -4.12 -14.02 16.43
N LEU A 34 -3.99 -12.73 16.73
CA LEU A 34 -3.82 -12.21 18.08
C LEU A 34 -4.99 -12.61 19.00
N VAL A 35 -6.22 -12.50 18.51
CA VAL A 35 -7.41 -12.92 19.26
C VAL A 35 -7.37 -14.42 19.54
N ILE A 36 -7.09 -15.24 18.52
CA ILE A 36 -6.99 -16.69 18.67
C ILE A 36 -5.90 -17.07 19.68
N ASN A 37 -4.70 -16.51 19.54
CA ASN A 37 -3.57 -16.78 20.43
C ASN A 37 -3.87 -16.37 21.87
N THR A 38 -4.47 -15.19 22.06
CA THR A 38 -4.90 -14.70 23.37
C THR A 38 -5.91 -15.65 24.02
N VAL A 39 -6.91 -16.13 23.27
CA VAL A 39 -7.90 -17.09 23.78
C VAL A 39 -7.22 -18.42 24.11
N LEU A 40 -6.33 -18.94 23.26
CA LEU A 40 -5.62 -20.19 23.53
C LEU A 40 -4.75 -20.09 24.79
N LYS A 41 -4.05 -18.98 25.00
CA LYS A 41 -3.25 -18.75 26.22
C LYS A 41 -4.10 -18.67 27.48
N GLN A 42 -5.34 -18.20 27.39
CA GLN A 42 -6.27 -18.10 28.52
C GLN A 42 -6.95 -19.45 28.81
N GLU A 43 -7.39 -20.16 27.78
CA GLU A 43 -8.19 -21.39 27.90
C GLU A 43 -7.33 -22.64 28.15
N ILE A 44 -6.08 -22.67 27.67
CA ILE A 44 -5.18 -23.79 27.90
C ILE A 44 -4.56 -23.64 29.29
N PRO A 45 -4.75 -24.60 30.21
CA PRO A 45 -4.15 -24.52 31.53
C PRO A 45 -2.62 -24.52 31.49
N PRO A 46 -1.90 -23.85 32.42
CA PRO A 46 -0.44 -23.75 32.39
C PRO A 46 0.30 -25.10 32.37
N HIS A 47 -0.28 -26.14 33.00
CA HIS A 47 0.32 -27.48 33.00
C HIS A 47 0.23 -28.19 31.63
N VAL A 48 -0.70 -27.76 30.76
CA VAL A 48 -0.86 -28.24 29.39
C VAL A 48 -0.08 -27.37 28.40
N GLN A 49 0.24 -26.12 28.75
CA GLN A 49 1.15 -25.24 27.99
C GLN A 49 2.62 -25.67 28.16
N SER A 50 2.93 -26.91 27.83
CA SER A 50 4.29 -27.46 27.87
C SER A 50 4.60 -28.24 26.60
N GLY A 51 5.89 -28.46 26.33
CA GLY A 51 6.35 -29.16 25.13
C GLY A 51 5.85 -28.49 23.85
N ASP A 52 5.20 -29.27 22.99
CA ASP A 52 4.74 -28.84 21.67
C ASP A 52 3.73 -27.68 21.73
N VAL A 53 2.91 -27.61 22.79
CA VAL A 53 1.91 -26.54 22.95
C VAL A 53 2.60 -25.20 23.25
N ALA A 54 3.59 -25.20 24.14
CA ALA A 54 4.37 -23.99 24.43
C ALA A 54 5.12 -23.51 23.18
N GLN A 55 5.72 -24.44 22.44
CA GLN A 55 6.42 -24.10 21.19
C GLN A 55 5.46 -23.57 20.12
N ALA A 56 4.25 -24.11 20.03
CA ALA A 56 3.23 -23.61 19.10
C ALA A 56 2.83 -22.17 19.45
N LEU A 57 2.57 -21.88 20.74
CA LEU A 57 2.24 -20.52 21.20
C LEU A 57 3.37 -19.52 20.91
N GLU A 58 4.62 -19.89 21.18
CA GLU A 58 5.79 -19.05 20.88
C GLU A 58 5.95 -18.78 19.38
N LYS A 59 5.73 -19.81 18.54
CA LYS A 59 5.76 -19.65 17.08
C LYS A 59 4.63 -18.75 16.59
N THR A 60 3.45 -18.82 17.19
CA THR A 60 2.33 -17.94 16.86
C THR A 60 2.65 -16.50 17.23
N ASP A 61 3.25 -16.25 18.40
CA ASP A 61 3.73 -14.91 18.78
C ASP A 61 4.76 -14.36 17.79
N ALA A 62 5.73 -15.18 17.40
CA ALA A 62 6.73 -14.79 16.40
C ALA A 62 6.11 -14.53 15.02
N LEU A 63 5.03 -15.25 14.66
CA LEU A 63 4.30 -15.04 13.42
C LEU A 63 3.52 -13.73 13.45
N GLU A 64 2.87 -13.40 14.58
CA GLU A 64 2.18 -12.11 14.77
C GLU A 64 3.13 -10.93 14.55
N THR A 65 4.33 -10.96 15.15
CA THR A 65 5.34 -9.91 14.94
C THR A 65 5.70 -9.76 13.46
N ARG A 66 5.94 -10.86 12.75
CA ARG A 66 6.30 -10.81 11.31
C ARG A 66 5.17 -10.30 10.43
N ILE A 67 3.93 -10.64 10.76
CA ILE A 67 2.75 -10.14 10.04
C ILE A 67 2.62 -8.63 10.25
N GLN A 68 2.86 -8.15 11.48
CA GLN A 68 2.85 -6.72 11.79
C GLN A 68 3.97 -5.98 11.03
N GLU A 69 5.20 -6.50 11.04
CA GLU A 69 6.32 -5.96 10.24
C GLU A 69 5.96 -5.91 8.74
N SER A 70 5.29 -6.94 8.22
CA SER A 70 4.84 -6.95 6.82
C SER A 70 3.80 -5.87 6.52
N ALA A 71 2.89 -5.58 7.44
CA ALA A 71 1.93 -4.49 7.29
C ALA A 71 2.60 -3.11 7.31
N GLU A 72 3.63 -2.94 8.14
CA GLU A 72 4.44 -1.72 8.19
C GLU A 72 5.23 -1.52 6.88
N ASP A 73 5.87 -2.57 6.36
CA ASP A 73 6.55 -2.53 5.06
C ASP A 73 5.58 -2.17 3.92
N LEU A 74 4.38 -2.74 3.91
CA LEU A 74 3.34 -2.39 2.93
C LEU A 74 2.88 -0.94 3.06
N ALA A 75 2.77 -0.41 4.28
CA ALA A 75 2.45 0.99 4.50
C ALA A 75 3.55 1.91 3.94
N GLN A 76 4.82 1.56 4.11
CA GLN A 76 5.93 2.30 3.52
C GLN A 76 5.89 2.27 1.98
N VAL A 77 5.58 1.11 1.38
CA VAL A 77 5.44 1.00 -0.07
C VAL A 77 4.30 1.89 -0.58
N ASN A 78 3.18 1.96 0.13
CA ASN A 78 2.06 2.83 -0.23
C ASN A 78 2.46 4.32 -0.21
N GLU A 79 3.16 4.77 0.83
CA GLU A 79 3.66 6.15 0.91
C GLU A 79 4.56 6.50 -0.28
N VAL A 80 5.45 5.58 -0.68
CA VAL A 80 6.31 5.78 -1.86
C VAL A 80 5.50 5.83 -3.15
N LEU A 81 4.47 4.98 -3.29
CA LEU A 81 3.61 4.98 -4.46
C LEU A 81 2.80 6.27 -4.59
N GLU A 82 2.23 6.76 -3.49
CA GLU A 82 1.53 8.04 -3.41
C GLU A 82 2.45 9.18 -3.87
N GLN A 83 3.66 9.26 -3.30
CA GLN A 83 4.64 10.27 -3.68
C GLN A 83 4.97 10.23 -5.17
N GLN A 84 5.12 9.05 -5.75
CA GLN A 84 5.43 8.89 -7.17
C GLN A 84 4.25 9.25 -8.09
N ILE A 85 3.02 9.03 -7.64
CA ILE A 85 1.82 9.46 -8.36
C ILE A 85 1.77 10.99 -8.41
N ASP A 86 1.98 11.65 -7.28
CA ASP A 86 1.99 13.11 -7.19
C ASP A 86 3.12 13.73 -8.03
N GLU A 87 4.35 13.21 -7.91
CA GLU A 87 5.50 13.69 -8.69
C GLU A 87 5.26 13.57 -10.19
N ARG A 88 4.66 12.47 -10.65
CA ARG A 88 4.30 12.29 -12.06
C ARG A 88 3.20 13.25 -12.50
N ALA A 89 2.19 13.47 -11.67
CA ALA A 89 1.14 14.43 -11.97
C ALA A 89 1.73 15.84 -12.14
N ASP A 90 2.70 16.21 -11.32
CA ASP A 90 3.38 17.50 -11.37
C ASP A 90 4.22 17.65 -12.65
N LEU A 91 5.07 16.66 -12.94
CA LEU A 91 5.89 16.61 -14.14
C LEU A 91 5.03 16.63 -15.42
N GLU A 92 3.90 15.95 -15.43
CA GLU A 92 2.98 15.99 -16.57
C GLU A 92 2.37 17.37 -16.79
N ARG A 93 2.03 18.10 -15.71
CA ARG A 93 1.54 19.49 -15.80
C ARG A 93 2.61 20.41 -16.35
N GLU A 94 3.84 20.30 -15.86
CA GLU A 94 4.98 21.08 -16.36
C GLU A 94 5.29 20.77 -17.83
N LEU A 95 5.28 19.50 -18.21
CA LEU A 95 5.51 19.08 -19.59
C LEU A 95 4.42 19.63 -20.53
N ARG A 96 3.16 19.64 -20.11
CA ARG A 96 2.06 20.24 -20.89
C ARG A 96 2.26 21.76 -21.02
N ALA A 97 2.63 22.44 -19.95
CA ALA A 97 2.88 23.88 -19.95
C ALA A 97 4.05 24.27 -20.87
N THR A 98 5.17 23.55 -20.78
CA THR A 98 6.36 23.79 -21.62
C THR A 98 6.09 23.49 -23.09
N LYS A 99 5.40 22.39 -23.43
CA LYS A 99 4.97 22.09 -24.80
C LYS A 99 4.07 23.19 -25.38
N ALA A 100 3.12 23.71 -24.59
CA ALA A 100 2.25 24.80 -25.01
C ALA A 100 3.02 26.12 -25.22
N ALA A 101 3.98 26.43 -24.35
CA ALA A 101 4.84 27.61 -24.49
C ALA A 101 5.74 27.51 -25.74
N LEU A 102 6.33 26.33 -25.98
CA LEU A 102 7.16 26.08 -27.16
C LEU A 102 6.35 26.24 -28.45
N ALA A 103 5.14 25.65 -28.53
CA ALA A 103 4.25 25.78 -29.68
C ALA A 103 3.88 27.25 -29.98
N LYS A 104 3.66 28.07 -28.94
CA LYS A 104 3.42 29.51 -29.09
C LYS A 104 4.66 30.25 -29.61
N ALA A 105 5.85 29.91 -29.12
CA ALA A 105 7.10 30.54 -29.54
C ALA A 105 7.46 30.20 -31.00
N THR A 106 7.32 28.94 -31.40
CA THR A 106 7.60 28.49 -32.77
C THR A 106 6.57 29.03 -33.77
N GLY A 107 5.28 29.05 -33.42
CA GLY A 107 4.25 29.67 -34.26
C GLY A 107 4.47 31.18 -34.46
N ARG A 108 4.94 31.89 -33.44
CA ARG A 108 5.28 33.32 -33.55
C ARG A 108 6.52 33.59 -34.41
N ALA A 109 7.48 32.67 -34.43
CA ALA A 109 8.69 32.78 -35.24
C ALA A 109 8.43 32.54 -36.74
N GLN A 110 7.40 31.77 -37.10
CA GLN A 110 7.04 31.48 -38.49
C GLN A 110 6.11 32.53 -39.12
N ALA A 111 5.48 33.39 -38.30
CA ALA A 111 4.56 34.44 -38.75
C ALA A 111 5.24 35.81 -38.97
N LYS A 112 6.57 35.87 -38.92
CA LYS A 112 7.38 37.09 -39.03
C LYS A 112 8.40 36.95 -40.14
#